data_AF-A0A0C2RPD3-F1
#
_entry.id   AF-A0A0C2RPD3-F1
#
_cell.length_a   1.000
_cell.length_b   1.000
_cell.length_c   1.000
_cell.angle_alpha   90.00
_cell.angle_beta   90.00
_cell.angle_gamma   90.00
#
_symmetry.space_group_name_H-M   'P 1'
#
loop_
_entity.id
_entity.type
_entity.pdbx_description
1 polymer ?
#
loop_
_entity_poly.entity_id
_entity_poly.type
_entity_poly.pdbx_seq_one_letter_code
_entity_poly.pdbx_strand_id
1 'polypeptide(L)'
;MNRSIVDEFVHYCDVIFDRFGDRVSNWITHNEPWVVSWLGYGSGEHAPGYRDIPAFLKAAHHVLLSHGMVTKRFRERQLAGEIGITLNLNSSYAFDESASSKEVAVRWDGFLNRWFLDPVFKGQYPADLLDYYRQYTDFSFIKEGDLETMSAAIDFLGINYYSISYLTHQPGAWLEAGHEDEESS
;
A
#
# COMPACT_ATOMS: atom_id res chain seq x y z
N MET A 1 -11.44 -0.20 10.17
CA MET A 1 -10.30 -0.97 10.76
C MET A 1 -10.63 -2.43 11.12
N ASN A 2 -11.88 -2.90 11.10
CA ASN A 2 -12.21 -4.30 11.37
C ASN A 2 -11.77 -5.18 10.20
N ARG A 3 -11.25 -6.39 10.48
CA ARG A 3 -10.85 -7.38 9.47
C ARG A 3 -12.03 -7.85 8.62
N SER A 4 -13.24 -7.87 9.16
CA SER A 4 -14.46 -8.26 8.42
C SER A 4 -14.69 -7.42 7.14
N ILE A 5 -14.09 -6.22 7.04
CA ILE A 5 -14.17 -5.40 5.81
C ILE A 5 -13.61 -6.12 4.58
N VAL A 6 -12.68 -7.05 4.78
CA VAL A 6 -12.11 -7.86 3.71
C VAL A 6 -13.20 -8.73 3.08
N ASP A 7 -14.00 -9.40 3.90
CA ASP A 7 -15.07 -10.28 3.44
C ASP A 7 -16.20 -9.47 2.77
N GLU A 8 -16.54 -8.31 3.32
CA GLU A 8 -17.52 -7.39 2.73
C GLU A 8 -17.07 -6.89 1.35
N PHE A 9 -15.78 -6.55 1.19
CA PHE A 9 -15.23 -6.12 -0.09
C PHE A 9 -15.22 -7.27 -1.11
N VAL A 10 -14.84 -8.47 -0.69
CA VAL A 10 -14.89 -9.67 -1.55
C VAL A 10 -16.32 -9.94 -2.01
N HIS A 11 -17.30 -9.88 -1.11
CA HIS A 11 -18.71 -10.06 -1.45
C HIS A 11 -19.19 -9.01 -2.47
N TYR A 12 -18.82 -7.74 -2.27
CA TYR A 12 -19.11 -6.68 -3.23
C TYR A 12 -18.53 -7.00 -4.62
N CYS A 13 -17.25 -7.39 -4.69
CA CYS A 13 -16.61 -7.76 -5.96
C CYS A 13 -17.29 -8.96 -6.62
N ASP A 14 -17.73 -9.96 -5.85
CA ASP A 14 -18.43 -11.12 -6.41
C ASP A 14 -19.72 -10.73 -7.14
N VAL A 15 -20.51 -9.82 -6.56
CA VAL A 15 -21.73 -9.26 -7.18
C VAL A 15 -21.39 -8.48 -8.45
N ILE A 16 -20.31 -7.70 -8.44
CA ILE A 16 -19.86 -6.93 -9.61
C ILE A 16 -19.40 -7.88 -10.73
N PHE A 17 -18.64 -8.93 -10.40
CA PHE A 17 -18.23 -9.94 -11.36
C PHE A 17 -19.41 -10.71 -11.95
N ASP A 18 -20.42 -11.08 -11.16
CA ASP A 18 -21.64 -11.72 -11.66
C ASP A 18 -22.37 -10.83 -12.67
N ARG A 19 -22.35 -9.52 -12.44
CA ARG A 19 -23.10 -8.57 -13.26
C ARG A 19 -22.36 -8.14 -14.52
N PHE A 20 -21.04 -8.05 -14.48
CA PHE A 20 -20.24 -7.38 -15.52
C PHE A 20 -19.05 -8.20 -16.04
N GLY A 21 -18.81 -9.41 -15.49
CA GLY A 21 -17.73 -10.31 -15.89
C GLY A 21 -17.74 -10.71 -17.37
N ASP A 22 -18.88 -10.59 -18.04
CA ASP A 22 -19.06 -10.86 -19.47
C ASP A 22 -18.61 -9.71 -20.39
N ARG A 23 -18.37 -8.50 -19.84
CA ARG A 23 -18.16 -7.27 -20.61
C ARG A 23 -16.93 -6.47 -20.21
N VAL A 24 -16.44 -6.62 -18.99
CA VAL A 24 -15.25 -5.91 -18.49
C VAL A 24 -14.02 -6.78 -18.69
N SER A 25 -13.08 -6.28 -19.50
CA SER A 25 -11.85 -7.01 -19.82
C SER A 25 -10.68 -6.73 -18.87
N ASN A 26 -10.72 -5.63 -18.12
CA ASN A 26 -9.64 -5.21 -17.23
C ASN A 26 -10.20 -4.79 -15.87
N TRP A 27 -9.71 -5.41 -14.81
CA TRP A 27 -10.19 -5.24 -13.45
C TRP A 27 -9.09 -4.66 -12.56
N ILE A 28 -9.34 -3.49 -11.99
CA ILE A 28 -8.52 -2.93 -10.91
C ILE A 28 -9.25 -3.18 -9.60
N THR A 29 -8.62 -3.92 -8.71
CA THR A 29 -9.15 -4.23 -7.37
C THR A 29 -9.20 -2.98 -6.49
N HIS A 30 -8.05 -2.35 -6.27
CA HIS A 30 -7.89 -1.12 -5.51
C HIS A 30 -7.08 -0.09 -6.28
N ASN A 31 -7.46 1.17 -6.11
CA ASN A 31 -6.68 2.32 -6.54
C ASN A 31 -6.02 2.96 -5.32
N GLU A 32 -4.70 3.10 -5.36
CA GLU A 32 -3.89 3.83 -4.38
C GLU A 32 -4.11 3.42 -2.91
N PRO A 33 -3.77 2.17 -2.54
CA PRO A 33 -3.85 1.71 -1.15
C PRO A 33 -3.13 2.63 -0.14
N TRP A 34 -2.03 3.28 -0.54
CA TRP A 34 -1.35 4.25 0.33
C TRP A 34 -2.25 5.43 0.64
N VAL A 35 -2.93 6.03 -0.34
CA VAL A 35 -3.84 7.16 -0.12
C VAL A 35 -4.99 6.76 0.82
N VAL A 36 -5.64 5.64 0.55
CA VAL A 36 -6.79 5.15 1.34
C VAL A 36 -6.40 4.91 2.80
N SER A 37 -5.20 4.36 3.03
CA SER A 37 -4.74 4.01 4.37
C SER A 37 -4.08 5.19 5.08
N TRP A 38 -3.09 5.84 4.47
CA TRP A 38 -2.32 6.93 5.08
C TRP A 38 -3.15 8.20 5.24
N LEU A 39 -3.74 8.74 4.16
CA LEU A 39 -4.50 9.98 4.28
C LEU A 39 -5.79 9.78 5.06
N GLY A 40 -6.39 8.58 5.01
CA GLY A 40 -7.60 8.26 5.76
C GLY A 40 -7.36 8.01 7.26
N TYR A 41 -6.25 7.36 7.62
CA TYR A 41 -6.03 6.86 8.98
C TYR A 41 -4.74 7.31 9.67
N GLY A 42 -3.73 7.74 8.92
CA GLY A 42 -2.42 8.17 9.44
C GLY A 42 -2.27 9.69 9.58
N SER A 43 -2.43 10.44 8.48
CA SER A 43 -2.35 11.92 8.50
C SER A 43 -3.70 12.61 8.73
N GLY A 44 -4.78 11.91 8.36
CA GLY A 44 -6.17 12.36 8.54
C GLY A 44 -6.60 13.45 7.56
N GLU A 45 -5.90 13.61 6.44
CA GLU A 45 -6.24 14.56 5.38
C GLU A 45 -7.47 14.13 4.58
N HIS A 46 -7.71 12.82 4.48
CA HIS A 46 -8.89 12.24 3.84
C HIS A 46 -9.82 11.61 4.87
N ALA A 47 -11.07 11.37 4.49
CA ALA A 47 -11.99 10.59 5.30
C ALA A 47 -11.41 9.18 5.57
N PRO A 48 -11.61 8.60 6.76
CA PRO A 48 -12.41 9.13 7.87
C PRO A 48 -11.69 10.13 8.80
N GLY A 49 -10.45 10.51 8.53
CA GLY A 49 -9.75 11.61 9.21
C GLY A 49 -9.04 11.21 10.51
N TYR A 50 -8.65 9.94 10.67
CA TYR A 50 -7.86 9.54 11.85
C TYR A 50 -6.41 10.00 11.72
N ARG A 51 -5.78 10.21 12.87
CA ARG A 51 -4.35 10.50 13.02
C ARG A 51 -3.69 9.44 13.90
N ASP A 52 -3.71 8.20 13.43
CA ASP A 52 -3.33 7.03 14.21
C ASP A 52 -2.51 6.04 13.36
N ILE A 53 -1.20 5.95 13.64
CA ILE A 53 -0.26 5.11 12.89
C ILE A 53 -0.66 3.62 12.93
N PRO A 54 -0.99 3.01 14.10
CA PRO A 54 -1.62 1.69 14.16
C PRO A 54 -2.84 1.52 13.27
N ALA A 55 -3.72 2.52 13.19
CA ALA A 55 -4.90 2.47 12.32
C ALA A 55 -4.52 2.45 10.84
N PHE A 56 -3.57 3.29 10.44
CA PHE A 56 -2.98 3.29 9.09
C PHE A 56 -2.46 1.91 8.71
N LEU A 57 -1.59 1.31 9.53
CA LEU A 57 -0.95 0.03 9.22
C LEU A 57 -1.98 -1.10 9.11
N LYS A 58 -2.99 -1.11 9.99
CA LYS A 58 -4.08 -2.07 9.95
C LYS A 58 -4.98 -1.89 8.73
N ALA A 59 -5.27 -0.64 8.34
CA ALA A 59 -6.04 -0.34 7.15
C ALA A 59 -5.31 -0.77 5.87
N ALA A 60 -4.02 -0.41 5.75
CA ALA A 60 -3.16 -0.83 4.63
C ALA A 60 -3.14 -2.35 4.48
N HIS A 61 -2.98 -3.08 5.59
CA HIS A 61 -2.99 -4.52 5.60
C HIS A 61 -4.31 -5.12 5.09
N HIS A 62 -5.47 -4.63 5.58
CA HIS A 62 -6.76 -5.15 5.11
C HIS A 62 -7.05 -4.81 3.65
N VAL A 63 -6.63 -3.65 3.16
CA VAL A 63 -6.76 -3.30 1.73
C VAL A 63 -5.98 -4.29 0.87
N LEU A 64 -4.71 -4.54 1.19
CA LEU A 64 -3.88 -5.52 0.47
C LEU A 64 -4.42 -6.95 0.58
N LEU A 65 -4.93 -7.34 1.74
CA LEU A 65 -5.50 -8.67 1.94
C LEU A 65 -6.74 -8.85 1.06
N SER A 66 -7.59 -7.83 1.00
CA SER A 66 -8.79 -7.86 0.15
C SER A 66 -8.45 -7.86 -1.34
N HIS A 67 -7.37 -7.19 -1.76
CA HIS A 67 -6.83 -7.33 -3.11
C HIS A 67 -6.51 -8.80 -3.43
N GLY A 68 -5.69 -9.44 -2.60
CA GLY A 68 -5.28 -10.83 -2.79
C GLY A 68 -6.46 -11.81 -2.82
N MET A 69 -7.42 -11.63 -1.90
CA MET A 69 -8.64 -12.44 -1.84
C MET A 69 -9.50 -12.30 -3.11
N VAL A 70 -9.72 -11.06 -3.59
CA VAL A 70 -10.50 -10.82 -4.81
C VAL A 70 -9.78 -11.37 -6.04
N THR A 71 -8.45 -11.21 -6.14
CA THR A 71 -7.65 -11.80 -7.21
C THR A 71 -7.78 -13.32 -7.22
N LYS A 72 -7.69 -13.98 -6.06
CA LYS A 72 -7.89 -15.43 -5.95
C LYS A 72 -9.30 -15.84 -6.39
N ARG A 73 -10.35 -15.12 -5.96
CA ARG A 73 -11.74 -15.37 -6.39
C ARG A 73 -11.92 -15.24 -7.89
N PHE A 74 -11.34 -14.22 -8.51
CA PHE A 74 -11.38 -14.03 -9.96
C PHE A 74 -10.84 -15.25 -10.71
N ARG A 75 -9.74 -15.83 -10.23
CA ARG A 75 -9.13 -17.05 -10.80
C ARG A 75 -9.96 -18.30 -10.54
N GLU A 76 -10.43 -18.51 -9.30
CA GLU A 76 -11.27 -19.65 -8.93
C GLU A 76 -12.54 -19.73 -9.80
N ARG A 77 -13.10 -18.57 -10.14
CA ARG A 77 -14.28 -18.43 -10.99
C ARG A 77 -14.00 -18.51 -12.49
N GLN A 78 -12.72 -18.59 -12.88
CA GLN A 78 -12.28 -18.65 -14.28
C GLN A 78 -12.89 -17.51 -15.12
N LEU A 79 -12.96 -16.30 -14.55
CA LEU A 79 -13.49 -15.14 -15.26
C LEU A 79 -12.55 -14.75 -16.40
N ALA A 80 -13.13 -14.29 -17.50
CA ALA A 80 -12.38 -13.75 -18.63
C ALA A 80 -11.83 -12.35 -18.31
N GLY A 81 -10.71 -12.01 -18.92
CA GLY A 81 -10.05 -10.71 -18.75
C GLY A 81 -8.85 -10.76 -17.81
N GLU A 82 -8.33 -9.58 -17.50
CA GLU A 82 -7.13 -9.37 -16.71
C GLU A 82 -7.47 -8.68 -15.38
N ILE A 83 -6.74 -9.00 -14.32
CA ILE A 83 -6.92 -8.41 -12.99
C ILE A 83 -5.60 -7.93 -12.39
N GLY A 84 -5.65 -6.76 -11.75
CA GLY A 84 -4.51 -6.10 -11.14
C GLY A 84 -4.87 -5.17 -9.99
N ILE A 85 -3.85 -4.48 -9.49
CA ILE A 85 -3.94 -3.40 -8.51
C ILE A 85 -3.24 -2.16 -9.07
N THR A 86 -3.69 -0.97 -8.68
CA THR A 86 -3.04 0.29 -9.02
C THR A 86 -2.40 0.90 -7.79
N LEU A 87 -1.10 1.18 -7.85
CA LEU A 87 -0.33 1.80 -6.78
C LEU A 87 0.14 3.20 -7.19
N ASN A 88 0.01 4.19 -6.29
CA ASN A 88 0.70 5.46 -6.42
C ASN A 88 2.15 5.28 -5.99
N LEU A 89 3.08 5.54 -6.90
CA LEU A 89 4.52 5.41 -6.66
C LEU A 89 5.22 6.75 -6.85
N ASN A 90 6.28 6.97 -6.08
CA ASN A 90 7.14 8.16 -6.17
C ASN A 90 8.60 7.73 -6.10
N SER A 91 9.42 8.27 -7.00
CA SER A 91 10.87 8.06 -6.92
C SER A 91 11.45 8.89 -5.78
N SER A 92 12.09 8.22 -4.81
CA SER A 92 12.62 8.84 -3.59
C SER A 92 14.15 8.91 -3.65
N TYR A 93 14.70 10.12 -3.62
CA TYR A 93 16.14 10.38 -3.70
C TYR A 93 16.63 11.09 -2.44
N ALA A 94 17.84 10.78 -1.99
CA ALA A 94 18.49 11.63 -0.99
C ALA A 94 18.82 12.98 -1.63
N PHE A 95 18.57 14.08 -0.93
CA PHE A 95 18.90 15.42 -1.42
C PHE A 95 20.41 15.65 -1.48
N ASP A 96 21.17 15.04 -0.56
CA ASP A 96 22.62 15.14 -0.49
C ASP A 96 23.30 13.77 -0.23
N GLU A 97 24.63 13.78 -0.23
CA GLU A 97 25.45 12.59 -0.04
C GLU A 97 25.55 12.10 1.42
N SER A 98 24.92 12.81 2.36
CA SER A 98 24.99 12.45 3.78
C SER A 98 24.33 11.10 4.04
N ALA A 99 24.88 10.36 5.01
CA ALA A 99 24.30 9.07 5.41
C ALA A 99 22.87 9.23 5.93
N SER A 100 22.58 10.32 6.65
CA SER A 100 21.25 10.60 7.20
C SER A 100 20.20 10.85 6.10
N SER A 101 20.52 11.63 5.05
CA SER A 101 19.59 11.84 3.93
C SER A 101 19.34 10.55 3.14
N LYS A 102 20.37 9.71 2.97
CA LYS A 102 20.24 8.39 2.34
C LYS A 102 19.33 7.45 3.13
N GLU A 103 19.49 7.38 4.45
CA GLU A 103 18.65 6.57 5.33
C GLU A 103 17.19 7.02 5.29
N VAL A 104 16.94 8.33 5.29
CA VAL A 104 15.59 8.90 5.17
C VAL A 104 14.98 8.57 3.81
N ALA A 105 15.72 8.70 2.71
CA ALA A 105 15.22 8.34 1.38
C ALA A 105 14.80 6.87 1.29
N VAL A 106 15.59 5.96 1.87
CA VAL A 106 15.25 4.52 1.95
C VAL A 106 13.98 4.29 2.77
N ARG A 107 13.84 4.98 3.91
CA ARG A 107 12.66 4.89 4.78
C ARG A 107 11.41 5.43 4.09
N TRP A 108 11.53 6.54 3.36
CA TRP A 108 10.45 7.16 2.60
C TRP A 108 9.97 6.27 1.45
N ASP A 109 10.91 5.72 0.67
CA ASP A 109 10.62 4.70 -0.34
C ASP A 109 9.91 3.49 0.27
N GLY A 110 10.37 3.04 1.44
CA GLY A 110 9.74 1.95 2.14
C GLY A 110 8.31 2.25 2.56
N PHE A 111 8.05 3.45 3.06
CA PHE A 111 6.73 3.91 3.49
C PHE A 111 5.73 4.05 2.34
N LEU A 112 6.12 4.71 1.24
CA LEU A 112 5.22 5.00 0.14
C LEU A 112 5.11 3.84 -0.85
N ASN A 113 6.24 3.20 -1.17
CA ASN A 113 6.33 2.23 -2.27
C ASN A 113 6.40 0.79 -1.74
N ARG A 114 7.48 0.42 -1.03
CA ARG A 114 7.75 -1.00 -0.70
C ARG A 114 6.74 -1.59 0.27
N TRP A 115 6.12 -0.78 1.13
CA TRP A 115 5.05 -1.25 2.04
C TRP A 115 3.85 -1.84 1.29
N PHE A 116 3.67 -1.48 0.02
CA PHE A 116 2.58 -1.95 -0.84
C PHE A 116 3.08 -2.87 -1.96
N LEU A 117 4.26 -2.59 -2.53
CA LEU A 117 4.86 -3.44 -3.56
C LEU A 117 5.29 -4.81 -3.02
N ASP A 118 5.99 -4.85 -1.88
CA ASP A 118 6.58 -6.09 -1.40
C ASP A 118 5.52 -7.14 -0.99
N PRO A 119 4.39 -6.80 -0.35
CA PRO A 119 3.34 -7.78 -0.10
C PRO A 119 2.74 -8.37 -1.38
N VAL A 120 2.55 -7.55 -2.42
CA VAL A 120 1.96 -7.98 -3.70
C VAL A 120 2.92 -8.87 -4.49
N PHE A 121 4.20 -8.53 -4.55
CA PHE A 121 5.17 -9.23 -5.41
C PHE A 121 6.05 -10.25 -4.71
N LYS A 122 6.26 -10.10 -3.40
CA LYS A 122 7.20 -10.92 -2.62
C LYS A 122 6.52 -11.66 -1.47
N GLY A 123 5.23 -11.40 -1.19
CA GLY A 123 4.52 -12.01 -0.08
C GLY A 123 5.16 -11.68 1.29
N GLN A 124 5.73 -10.48 1.43
CA GLN A 124 6.35 -10.04 2.69
C GLN A 124 6.32 -8.52 2.81
N TYR A 125 6.35 -8.00 4.03
CA TYR A 125 6.61 -6.57 4.27
C TYR A 125 8.11 -6.29 4.28
N PRO A 126 8.55 -5.06 3.93
CA PRO A 126 9.95 -4.66 4.03
C PRO A 126 10.43 -4.67 5.49
N ALA A 127 11.52 -5.41 5.76
CA ALA A 127 12.00 -5.68 7.12
C ALA A 127 12.41 -4.41 7.88
N ASP A 128 13.04 -3.45 7.20
CA ASP A 128 13.44 -2.16 7.76
C ASP A 128 12.23 -1.35 8.25
N LEU A 129 11.11 -1.41 7.53
CA LEU A 129 9.89 -0.71 7.94
C LEU A 129 9.11 -1.49 9.00
N LEU A 130 9.15 -2.83 8.98
CA LEU A 130 8.62 -3.63 10.08
C LEU A 130 9.30 -3.21 11.39
N ASP A 131 10.63 -3.16 11.41
CA ASP A 131 11.39 -2.75 12.60
C ASP A 131 11.12 -1.30 12.99
N TYR A 132 11.04 -0.38 12.03
CA TYR A 132 10.66 1.00 12.31
C TYR A 132 9.27 1.10 12.94
N TYR A 133 8.27 0.37 12.42
CA TYR A 133 6.90 0.47 12.90
C TYR A 133 6.62 -0.32 14.20
N ARG A 134 7.54 -1.15 14.69
CA ARG A 134 7.42 -1.83 16.00
C ARG A 134 7.23 -0.87 17.16
N GLN A 135 7.71 0.37 17.03
CA GLN A 135 7.49 1.41 18.04
C GLN A 135 6.00 1.83 18.15
N TYR A 136 5.20 1.58 17.13
CA TYR A 136 3.79 1.94 17.08
C TYR A 136 2.85 0.74 17.25
N THR A 137 3.23 -0.44 16.78
CA THR A 137 2.35 -1.62 16.79
C THR A 137 3.13 -2.92 16.95
N ASP A 138 2.46 -3.93 17.50
CA ASP A 138 2.96 -5.31 17.63
C ASP A 138 2.64 -6.20 16.41
N PHE A 139 1.97 -5.64 15.39
CA PHE A 139 1.50 -6.35 14.20
C PHE A 139 0.56 -7.53 14.46
N SER A 140 -0.10 -7.57 15.62
CA SER A 140 -1.07 -8.63 15.97
C SER A 140 -2.25 -8.77 14.99
N PHE A 141 -2.48 -7.79 14.10
CA PHE A 141 -3.48 -7.85 13.05
C PHE A 141 -3.09 -8.71 11.84
N ILE A 142 -1.78 -8.96 11.63
CA ILE A 142 -1.28 -9.85 10.59
C ILE A 142 -1.54 -11.29 11.04
N LYS A 143 -2.27 -12.06 10.24
CA LYS A 143 -2.60 -13.47 10.50
C LYS A 143 -1.84 -14.39 9.55
N GLU A 144 -1.73 -15.65 9.97
CA GLU A 144 -1.14 -16.70 9.14
C GLU A 144 -1.88 -16.81 7.80
N GLY A 145 -1.11 -16.91 6.71
CA GLY A 145 -1.64 -16.98 5.34
C GLY A 145 -2.00 -15.63 4.70
N ASP A 146 -2.00 -14.53 5.44
CA ASP A 146 -2.36 -13.21 4.88
C ASP A 146 -1.41 -12.77 3.79
N LEU A 147 -0.10 -12.83 4.07
CA LEU A 147 0.92 -12.38 3.14
C LEU A 147 0.97 -13.25 1.87
N GLU A 148 0.77 -14.56 2.00
CA GLU A 148 0.67 -15.46 0.86
C GLU A 148 -0.57 -15.14 0.02
N THR A 149 -1.69 -14.84 0.66
CA THR A 149 -2.93 -14.40 -0.01
C THR A 149 -2.72 -13.09 -0.75
N MET A 150 -2.03 -12.11 -0.15
CA MET A 150 -1.73 -10.82 -0.78
C MET A 150 -0.91 -10.95 -2.06
N SER A 151 -0.07 -11.99 -2.16
CA SER A 151 0.76 -12.29 -3.32
C SER A 151 0.07 -13.14 -4.41
N ALA A 152 -1.27 -13.17 -4.43
CA ALA A 152 -2.02 -13.82 -5.50
C ALA A 152 -1.63 -13.25 -6.88
N ALA A 153 -1.41 -14.13 -7.86
CA ALA A 153 -0.87 -13.75 -9.16
C ALA A 153 -1.80 -12.79 -9.95
N ILE A 154 -1.32 -11.57 -10.15
CA ILE A 154 -1.92 -10.52 -10.97
C ILE A 154 -1.49 -10.62 -12.44
N ASP A 155 -2.32 -10.11 -13.36
CA ASP A 155 -2.00 -10.01 -14.78
C ASP A 155 -1.23 -8.73 -15.11
N PHE A 156 -1.54 -7.63 -14.41
CA PHE A 156 -0.90 -6.34 -14.62
C PHE A 156 -0.78 -5.54 -13.31
N LEU A 157 0.17 -4.61 -13.31
CA LEU A 157 0.33 -3.58 -12.28
C LEU A 157 -0.05 -2.22 -12.89
N GLY A 158 -1.04 -1.55 -12.31
CA GLY A 158 -1.30 -0.14 -12.56
C GLY A 158 -0.34 0.73 -11.74
N ILE A 159 0.20 1.79 -12.36
CA ILE A 159 1.07 2.76 -11.68
C ILE A 159 0.51 4.16 -11.90
N ASN A 160 0.21 4.84 -10.81
CA ASN A 160 -0.04 6.28 -10.81
C ASN A 160 1.26 6.99 -10.41
N TYR A 161 1.77 7.87 -11.28
CA TYR A 161 3.05 8.55 -11.08
C TYR A 161 2.89 10.04 -11.37
N TYR A 162 3.31 10.88 -10.43
CA TYR A 162 3.09 12.33 -10.50
C TYR A 162 4.33 13.16 -10.22
N SER A 163 5.18 12.71 -9.30
CA SER A 163 6.33 13.49 -8.82
C SER A 163 7.45 12.59 -8.31
N ILE A 164 8.54 13.24 -7.94
CA ILE A 164 9.68 12.67 -7.20
C ILE A 164 9.80 13.36 -5.85
N SER A 165 10.52 12.77 -4.91
CA SER A 165 10.86 13.37 -3.62
C SER A 165 12.37 13.46 -3.49
N TYR A 166 12.88 14.63 -3.09
CA TYR A 166 14.24 14.79 -2.58
C TYR A 166 14.20 14.93 -1.07
N LEU A 167 14.86 14.01 -0.37
CA LEU A 167 14.73 13.82 1.07
C LEU A 167 15.97 14.29 1.82
N THR A 168 15.76 15.10 2.84
CA THR A 168 16.76 15.48 3.85
C THR A 168 16.37 14.92 5.22
N HIS A 169 17.35 14.80 6.12
CA HIS A 169 17.05 14.45 7.50
C HIS A 169 16.50 15.65 8.27
N GLN A 170 15.26 15.50 8.76
CA GLN A 170 14.59 16.51 9.57
C GLN A 170 14.12 15.90 10.89
N PRO A 171 14.87 16.09 12.00
CA PRO A 171 14.49 15.60 13.32
C PRO A 171 13.08 16.08 13.73
N GLY A 172 12.26 15.15 14.22
CA GLY A 172 10.90 15.43 14.69
C GLY A 172 9.82 15.46 13.60
N ALA A 173 10.18 15.39 12.31
CA ALA A 173 9.22 15.16 11.23
C ALA A 173 8.75 13.70 11.20
N TRP A 174 7.62 13.43 10.52
CA TRP A 174 7.20 12.07 10.23
C TRP A 174 8.30 11.37 9.42
N LEU A 175 8.69 10.15 9.84
CA LEU A 175 9.83 9.41 9.29
C LEU A 175 11.17 10.16 9.36
N GLU A 176 11.25 11.23 10.13
CA GLU A 176 12.39 12.17 10.15
C GLU A 176 12.71 12.73 8.75
N ALA A 177 11.70 12.83 7.90
CA ALA A 177 11.85 13.25 6.51
C ALA A 177 11.51 14.73 6.32
N GLY A 178 12.48 15.49 5.82
CA GLY A 178 12.28 16.79 5.19
C GLY A 178 12.21 16.65 3.67
N HIS A 179 11.53 17.60 3.01
CA HIS A 179 11.43 17.66 1.56
C HIS A 179 12.07 18.94 1.05
N GLU A 180 12.93 18.81 0.05
CA GLU A 180 13.57 19.93 -0.64
C GLU A 180 13.13 19.98 -2.10
N ASP A 181 13.06 21.19 -2.66
CA ASP A 181 12.90 21.39 -4.09
C ASP A 181 14.26 21.35 -4.78
N GLU A 182 14.35 20.75 -5.97
CA GLU A 182 15.58 20.65 -6.77
C GLU A 182 16.16 22.03 -7.14
N GLU A 183 15.33 23.08 -7.14
CA GLU A 183 15.73 24.46 -7.44
C GLU A 183 16.40 25.20 -6.26
N SER A 184 16.54 24.55 -5.10
CA SER A 184 17.02 25.18 -3.85
C SER A 184 18.56 25.18 -3.67
N SER A 185 19.30 24.61 -4.63
CA SER A 185 20.76 24.43 -4.57
C SER A 185 21.56 25.47 -5.36
#